data_AF-A0AAW1Y7H0-F1
#
_entry.id   AF-A0AAW1Y7H0-F1
#
_cell.length_a   1.000
_cell.length_b   1.000
_cell.length_c   1.000
_cell.angle_alpha   90.00
_cell.angle_beta   90.00
_cell.angle_gamma   90.00
#
_symmetry.space_group_name_H-M   'P 1'
#
loop_
_entity.id
_entity.type
_entity.pdbx_description
1 polymer ?
#
loop_
_entity_poly.entity_id
_entity_poly.type
_entity_poly.pdbx_seq_one_letter_code
_entity_poly.pdbx_strand_id
1 'polypeptide(L)'
;MNSFSQNHTIERIFIHNVDLCVNPFVLYIDYEGSHRLEVSRSSPGKGLTFIGLSGGRACYQDNKNHSFVIWNVMNQVVEASIQERPSFHQGERGSFGFSYTRRGDSFFIVRLQIPLLHIRKEDPQHVSAKCWVDSFRSDTKIWTRRTIDEGPFSPLVDPGLAAQSVIFWKGSIFVRDLIIEYDFENHKVRTLNLPKPAHGQLTSLRLGFGYRGEVVASTSGSHPT
;
A
#
# COMPACT_ATOMS: atom_id res chain seq x y z
N MET A 1 -1.91 -4.36 -51.13
CA MET A 1 -3.03 -4.05 -50.22
C MET A 1 -2.51 -4.15 -48.80
N ASN A 2 -2.73 -3.10 -48.02
CA ASN A 2 -2.02 -2.80 -46.78
C ASN A 2 -2.23 -3.88 -45.70
N SER A 3 -1.12 -4.35 -45.14
CA SER A 3 -1.06 -5.07 -43.87
C SER A 3 -1.45 -4.12 -42.74
N PHE A 4 -2.64 -4.29 -42.19
CA PHE A 4 -2.94 -3.74 -40.87
C PHE A 4 -2.14 -4.55 -39.85
N SER A 5 -0.98 -4.04 -39.43
CA SER A 5 -0.36 -4.48 -38.18
C SER A 5 -1.25 -3.97 -37.05
N GLN A 6 -2.26 -4.76 -36.67
CA GLN A 6 -2.96 -4.54 -35.42
C GLN A 6 -1.93 -4.75 -34.31
N ASN A 7 -1.52 -3.65 -33.67
CA ASN A 7 -0.79 -3.70 -32.41
C ASN A 7 -1.75 -4.31 -31.38
N HIS A 8 -1.78 -5.64 -31.31
CA HIS A 8 -2.54 -6.36 -30.31
C HIS A 8 -1.96 -6.03 -28.94
N THR A 9 -2.67 -5.21 -28.17
CA THR A 9 -2.29 -4.82 -26.83
C THR A 9 -2.34 -6.04 -25.91
N ILE A 10 -1.17 -6.57 -25.56
CA ILE A 10 -1.01 -7.61 -24.54
C ILE A 10 -1.14 -6.94 -23.17
N GLU A 11 -2.07 -7.42 -22.34
CA GLU A 11 -2.20 -7.00 -20.95
C GLU A 11 -1.11 -7.66 -20.10
N ARG A 12 -0.60 -6.90 -19.12
CA ARG A 12 0.46 -7.36 -18.21
C ARG A 12 -0.05 -7.32 -16.79
N ILE A 13 -0.20 -8.48 -16.17
CA ILE A 13 -0.60 -8.63 -14.78
C ILE A 13 0.63 -8.96 -13.95
N PHE A 14 0.89 -8.12 -12.97
CA PHE A 14 1.97 -8.33 -12.02
C PHE A 14 1.54 -9.27 -10.91
N ILE A 15 2.20 -10.41 -10.78
CA ILE A 15 1.91 -11.41 -9.75
C ILE A 15 3.10 -11.45 -8.79
N HIS A 16 2.83 -11.19 -7.52
CA HIS A 16 3.81 -11.33 -6.45
C HIS A 16 3.23 -12.18 -5.33
N ASN A 17 4.12 -12.89 -4.64
CA ASN A 17 3.75 -13.52 -3.38
C ASN A 17 3.77 -12.45 -2.28
N VAL A 18 2.79 -12.48 -1.38
CA VAL A 18 2.56 -11.43 -0.37
C VAL A 18 3.59 -11.51 0.75
N ASP A 19 4.09 -12.72 1.06
CA ASP A 19 4.86 -12.93 2.28
C ASP A 19 6.37 -12.69 2.11
N LEU A 20 6.95 -13.13 0.99
CA LEU A 20 8.38 -12.93 0.69
C LEU A 20 8.57 -12.93 -0.84
N CYS A 21 9.01 -11.80 -1.41
CA CYS A 21 9.39 -11.76 -2.82
C CYS A 21 10.64 -12.63 -3.02
N VAL A 22 10.47 -13.83 -3.59
CA VAL A 22 11.61 -14.66 -4.02
C VAL A 22 11.93 -14.41 -5.49
N ASN A 23 10.92 -14.12 -6.33
CA ASN A 23 10.99 -13.50 -7.65
C ASN A 23 9.55 -13.17 -8.08
N PRO A 24 9.20 -11.92 -8.42
CA PRO A 24 7.87 -11.65 -8.94
C PRO A 24 7.71 -12.19 -10.38
N PHE A 25 6.47 -12.49 -10.75
CA PHE A 25 6.12 -12.96 -12.09
C PHE A 25 5.35 -11.87 -12.84
N VAL A 26 5.50 -11.87 -14.16
CA VAL A 26 4.63 -11.11 -15.05
C VAL A 26 3.82 -12.09 -15.87
N LEU A 27 2.50 -12.07 -15.67
CA LEU A 27 1.54 -12.79 -16.49
C LEU A 27 1.16 -11.89 -17.66
N TYR A 28 1.37 -12.39 -18.87
CA TYR A 28 0.91 -11.74 -20.08
C TYR A 28 -0.37 -12.41 -20.53
N ILE A 29 -1.40 -11.63 -20.80
CA ILE A 29 -2.68 -12.12 -21.34
C ILE A 29 -2.94 -11.38 -22.64
N ASP A 30 -3.17 -12.13 -23.71
CA ASP A 30 -3.63 -11.55 -24.98
C ASP A 30 -5.16 -11.45 -25.05
N TYR A 31 -5.65 -10.78 -26.09
CA TYR A 31 -7.08 -10.56 -26.29
C TYR A 31 -7.86 -11.86 -26.59
N GLU A 32 -7.16 -12.93 -26.97
CA GLU A 32 -7.75 -14.26 -27.24
C GLU A 32 -7.82 -15.09 -25.95
N GLY A 33 -7.31 -14.56 -24.83
CA GLY A 33 -7.25 -15.23 -23.54
C GLY A 33 -6.09 -16.21 -23.41
N SER A 34 -5.19 -16.28 -24.39
CA SER A 34 -3.94 -17.03 -24.24
C SER A 34 -3.03 -16.29 -23.27
N HIS A 35 -2.24 -17.06 -22.53
CA HIS A 35 -1.40 -16.50 -21.48
C HIS A 35 -0.02 -17.12 -21.45
N ARG A 36 0.95 -16.32 -20.99
CA ARG A 36 2.30 -16.80 -20.67
C ARG A 36 2.80 -16.14 -19.39
N LEU A 37 3.55 -16.90 -18.60
CA LEU A 37 4.14 -16.45 -17.35
C LEU A 37 5.65 -16.30 -17.53
N GLU A 38 6.21 -15.13 -17.24
CA GLU A 38 7.65 -14.93 -17.23
C GLU A 38 8.14 -14.62 -15.80
N VAL A 39 9.24 -15.27 -15.40
CA VAL A 39 9.97 -14.90 -14.19
C VAL A 39 10.70 -13.59 -14.46
N SER A 40 10.51 -12.59 -13.60
CA SER A 40 11.24 -11.33 -13.72
C SER A 40 12.75 -11.58 -13.66
N ARG A 41 13.49 -11.12 -14.67
CA ARG A 41 14.93 -11.40 -14.85
C ARG A 41 15.82 -10.64 -13.85
N SER A 42 15.25 -9.63 -13.21
CA SER A 42 15.91 -8.66 -12.33
C SER A 42 15.00 -8.43 -11.13
N SER A 43 14.85 -9.46 -10.30
CA SER A 43 14.09 -9.31 -9.06
C SER A 43 14.80 -8.31 -8.14
N PRO A 44 14.04 -7.52 -7.38
CA PRO A 44 14.62 -6.52 -6.48
C PRO A 44 15.43 -7.16 -5.33
N GLY A 45 15.38 -8.48 -5.17
CA GLY A 45 16.11 -9.24 -4.15
C GLY A 45 15.20 -10.22 -3.41
N LYS A 46 15.80 -11.23 -2.77
CA LYS A 46 15.08 -12.15 -1.87
C LYS A 46 14.87 -11.49 -0.50
N GLY A 47 13.71 -11.71 0.11
CA GLY A 47 13.43 -11.26 1.48
C GLY A 47 12.87 -9.84 1.58
N LEU A 48 12.41 -9.28 0.46
CA LEU A 48 11.76 -7.99 0.42
C LEU A 48 10.26 -8.09 0.71
N THR A 49 9.74 -7.11 1.45
CA THR A 49 8.31 -6.98 1.77
C THR A 49 7.65 -6.05 0.76
N PHE A 50 6.53 -6.46 0.14
CA PHE A 50 5.81 -5.59 -0.78
C PHE A 50 5.06 -4.49 -0.04
N ILE A 51 5.17 -3.25 -0.53
CA ILE A 51 4.58 -2.06 0.09
C ILE A 51 3.45 -1.46 -0.75
N GLY A 52 3.53 -1.59 -2.07
CA GLY A 52 2.48 -1.10 -2.96
C GLY A 52 2.92 -1.03 -4.41
N LEU A 53 1.94 -0.87 -5.31
CA LEU A 53 2.12 -0.75 -6.75
C LEU A 53 1.34 0.48 -7.23
N SER A 54 2.00 1.35 -7.99
CA SER A 54 1.36 2.52 -8.59
C SER A 54 2.18 3.01 -9.80
N GLY A 55 1.50 3.48 -10.84
CA GLY A 55 2.17 4.06 -12.03
C GLY A 55 3.19 3.14 -12.70
N GLY A 56 2.93 1.83 -12.75
CA GLY A 56 3.83 0.83 -13.34
C GLY A 56 5.09 0.51 -12.50
N ARG A 57 5.11 0.92 -11.22
CA ARG A 57 6.22 0.69 -10.31
C ARG A 57 5.76 0.02 -9.02
N ALA A 58 6.56 -0.91 -8.56
CA ALA A 58 6.38 -1.58 -7.28
C ALA A 58 7.39 -1.04 -6.28
N CYS A 59 6.92 -0.80 -5.06
CA CYS A 59 7.76 -0.44 -3.94
C CYS A 59 7.90 -1.64 -3.01
N TYR A 60 9.12 -1.91 -2.59
CA TYR A 60 9.45 -2.95 -1.65
C TYR A 60 10.24 -2.38 -0.48
N GLN A 61 10.06 -2.95 0.70
CA GLN A 61 10.87 -2.67 1.88
C GLN A 61 11.92 -3.77 2.04
N ASP A 62 13.17 -3.35 2.17
CA ASP A 62 14.31 -4.16 2.56
C ASP A 62 14.55 -4.00 4.06
N ASN A 63 13.93 -4.88 4.85
CA ASN A 63 14.05 -4.87 6.30
C ASN A 63 15.49 -5.08 6.80
N LYS A 64 16.35 -5.71 5.99
CA LYS A 64 17.74 -5.99 6.36
C LYS A 64 18.61 -4.75 6.20
N ASN A 65 18.43 -4.03 5.09
CA ASN A 65 19.22 -2.83 4.78
C ASN A 65 18.54 -1.53 5.19
N HIS A 66 17.34 -1.61 5.78
CA HIS A 66 16.54 -0.47 6.23
C HIS A 66 16.31 0.53 5.10
N SER A 67 15.84 0.04 3.96
CA SER A 67 15.64 0.85 2.76
C SER A 67 14.39 0.42 1.99
N PHE A 68 13.93 1.29 1.09
CA PHE A 68 12.89 0.99 0.12
C PHE A 68 13.49 0.90 -1.27
N VAL A 69 13.08 -0.11 -2.01
CA VAL A 69 13.48 -0.34 -3.40
C VAL A 69 12.29 -0.04 -4.31
N ILE A 70 12.49 0.90 -5.23
CA ILE A 70 11.50 1.24 -6.27
C ILE A 70 11.89 0.50 -7.55
N TRP A 71 11.01 -0.38 -7.99
CA TRP A 71 11.23 -1.23 -9.15
C TRP A 71 10.23 -0.89 -10.25
N ASN A 72 10.74 -0.57 -11.44
CA ASN A 72 9.94 -0.38 -12.63
C ASN A 72 9.53 -1.74 -13.18
N VAL A 73 8.25 -2.05 -13.06
CA VAL A 73 7.69 -3.35 -13.48
C VAL A 73 7.76 -3.50 -15.00
N MET A 74 7.57 -2.41 -15.74
CA MET A 74 7.50 -2.41 -17.20
C MET A 74 8.85 -2.68 -17.84
N ASN A 75 9.89 -2.05 -17.29
CA ASN A 75 11.26 -2.14 -17.79
C ASN A 75 12.08 -3.20 -17.05
N GLN A 76 11.54 -3.76 -15.96
CA GLN A 76 12.22 -4.69 -15.07
C GLN A 76 13.58 -4.14 -14.59
N VAL A 77 13.59 -2.95 -14.01
CA VAL A 77 14.83 -2.33 -13.47
C VAL A 77 14.56 -1.69 -12.12
N VAL A 78 15.55 -1.73 -11.24
CA VAL A 78 15.53 -0.94 -10.00
C VAL A 78 15.82 0.52 -10.37
N GLU A 79 14.88 1.41 -10.09
CA GLU A 79 15.01 2.84 -10.39
C GLU A 79 15.59 3.64 -9.23
N ALA A 80 15.28 3.24 -8.00
CA ALA A 80 15.74 3.95 -6.81
C ALA A 80 15.86 3.03 -5.60
N SER A 81 16.77 3.41 -4.70
CA SER A 81 16.86 2.91 -3.33
C SER A 81 16.81 4.10 -2.38
N ILE A 82 15.94 4.03 -1.37
CA ILE A 82 15.61 5.14 -0.47
C ILE A 82 15.83 4.66 0.96
N GLN A 83 16.67 5.36 1.72
CA GLN A 83 16.88 5.00 3.11
C GLN A 83 15.60 5.19 3.94
N GLU A 84 15.28 4.21 4.78
CA GLU A 84 14.25 4.36 5.81
C GLU A 84 14.61 5.49 6.76
N ARG A 85 13.59 6.08 7.37
CA ARG A 85 13.80 7.05 8.44
C ARG A 85 14.31 6.30 9.69
N PRO A 86 15.41 6.73 10.32
CA PRO A 86 15.99 6.03 11.47
C PRO A 86 15.04 5.77 12.64
N SER A 87 14.04 6.63 12.84
CA SER A 87 13.05 6.49 13.92
C SER A 87 12.14 5.26 13.74
N PHE A 88 12.05 4.67 12.54
CA PHE A 88 11.22 3.50 12.31
C PHE A 88 11.75 2.25 13.02
N HIS A 89 13.05 2.20 13.33
CA HIS A 89 13.69 1.05 13.98
C HIS A 89 13.43 0.97 15.50
N GLN A 90 12.80 1.99 16.09
CA GLN A 90 12.53 2.05 17.54
C GLN A 90 11.30 1.25 17.98
N GLY A 91 10.92 0.21 17.21
CA GLY A 91 9.77 -0.65 17.53
C GLY A 91 8.39 -0.01 17.31
N GLU A 92 8.35 1.21 16.76
CA GLU A 92 7.10 1.80 16.29
C GLU A 92 6.52 0.89 15.20
N ARG A 93 5.31 0.36 15.40
CA ARG A 93 4.60 -0.37 14.34
C ARG A 93 3.82 0.61 13.48
N GLY A 94 3.66 0.27 12.22
CA GLY A 94 2.86 1.05 11.29
C GLY A 94 2.60 0.24 10.03
N SER A 95 1.70 0.75 9.21
CA SER A 95 1.45 0.21 7.89
C SER A 95 1.95 1.17 6.83
N PHE A 96 2.60 0.61 5.82
CA PHE A 96 3.10 1.39 4.69
C PHE A 96 2.12 1.38 3.52
N GLY A 97 2.26 2.36 2.65
CA GLY A 97 1.66 2.37 1.33
C GLY A 97 2.51 3.18 0.36
N PHE A 98 2.35 2.93 -0.93
CA PHE A 98 3.14 3.55 -1.98
C PHE A 98 2.24 4.01 -3.12
N SER A 99 2.38 5.26 -3.55
CA SER A 99 1.62 5.76 -4.70
C SER A 99 2.29 6.94 -5.38
N TYR A 100 1.92 7.16 -6.65
CA TYR A 100 2.23 8.37 -7.38
C TYR A 100 1.24 9.50 -7.10
N THR A 101 1.71 10.74 -7.27
CA THR A 101 0.83 11.91 -7.40
C THR A 101 -0.12 11.74 -8.58
N ARG A 102 -1.21 12.51 -8.58
CA ARG A 102 -2.23 12.41 -9.64
C ARG A 102 -1.65 12.79 -10.99
N ARG A 103 -0.65 13.67 -10.98
CA ARG A 103 0.11 14.12 -12.15
C ARG A 103 1.20 13.13 -12.58
N GLY A 104 1.55 12.16 -11.73
CA GLY A 104 2.61 11.18 -12.00
C GLY A 104 4.03 11.75 -11.97
N ASP A 105 4.22 12.98 -11.51
CA ASP A 105 5.51 13.68 -11.47
C ASP A 105 6.40 13.24 -10.30
N SER A 106 5.80 12.73 -9.24
CA SER A 106 6.49 12.30 -8.03
C SER A 106 5.73 11.15 -7.37
N PHE A 107 6.42 10.37 -6.56
CA PHE A 107 5.83 9.34 -5.72
C PHE A 107 6.01 9.63 -4.25
N PHE A 108 5.17 8.96 -3.47
CA PHE A 108 5.18 8.97 -2.03
C PHE A 108 5.32 7.54 -1.49
N ILE A 109 6.14 7.41 -0.45
CA ILE A 109 6.08 6.28 0.48
C ILE A 109 5.47 6.85 1.74
N VAL A 110 4.34 6.29 2.15
CA VAL A 110 3.59 6.76 3.32
C VAL A 110 3.57 5.66 4.35
N ARG A 111 3.74 6.01 5.61
CA ARG A 111 3.62 5.13 6.76
C ARG A 111 2.61 5.70 7.72
N LEU A 112 1.53 4.97 7.94
CA LEU A 112 0.55 5.24 8.97
C LEU A 112 0.96 4.52 10.25
N GLN A 113 1.38 5.28 11.26
CA GLN A 113 1.85 4.73 12.52
C GLN A 113 0.68 4.22 13.37
N ILE A 114 0.87 3.07 14.03
CA ILE A 114 -0.06 2.58 15.05
C ILE A 114 0.10 3.47 16.30
N PRO A 115 -0.98 4.07 16.81
CA PRO A 115 -0.91 5.02 17.90
C PRO A 115 -0.30 4.38 19.15
N LEU A 116 0.59 5.13 19.80
CA LEU A 116 1.05 4.81 21.15
C LEU A 116 0.03 5.36 22.14
N LEU A 117 -0.48 4.49 23.02
CA LEU A 117 -1.34 4.89 24.12
C LEU A 117 -0.53 5.75 25.09
N HIS A 118 -0.93 7.01 25.25
CA HIS A 118 -0.40 7.92 26.25
C HIS A 118 -1.35 7.93 27.44
N ILE A 119 -0.90 7.27 28.51
CA ILE A 119 -1.56 7.31 29.81
C ILE A 119 -0.93 8.47 30.58
N ARG A 120 -1.73 9.47 30.99
CA ARG A 120 -1.22 10.53 31.85
C ARG A 120 -0.93 9.95 33.24
N LYS A 121 0.28 10.17 33.77
CA LYS A 121 0.65 9.69 35.11
C LYS A 121 -0.26 10.26 36.21
N GLU A 122 -0.77 11.46 35.99
CA GLU A 122 -1.59 12.22 36.94
C GLU A 122 -3.08 11.87 36.86
N ASP A 123 -3.50 11.28 35.74
CA ASP A 123 -4.85 10.75 35.53
C ASP A 123 -4.75 9.47 34.67
N PRO A 124 -4.57 8.30 35.32
CA PRO A 124 -4.45 7.02 34.62
C PRO A 124 -5.70 6.65 33.81
N GLN A 125 -6.85 7.31 34.04
CA GLN A 125 -8.06 7.12 33.25
C GLN A 125 -8.05 7.94 31.96
N HIS A 126 -7.18 8.96 31.87
CA HIS A 126 -6.97 9.73 30.64
C HIS A 126 -6.00 9.01 29.71
N VAL A 127 -6.56 8.18 28.83
CA VAL A 127 -5.84 7.57 27.71
C VAL A 127 -6.02 8.45 26.48
N SER A 128 -4.95 9.13 26.07
CA SER A 128 -4.89 9.81 24.78
C SER A 128 -4.05 8.99 23.82
N ALA A 129 -4.44 8.92 22.56
CA ALA A 129 -3.64 8.28 21.53
C ALA A 129 -3.52 9.24 20.35
N LYS A 130 -2.29 9.41 19.87
CA LYS A 130 -1.99 10.22 18.70
C LYS A 130 -1.53 9.30 17.59
N CYS A 131 -2.06 9.51 16.40
CA CYS A 131 -1.58 8.87 15.19
C CYS A 131 -0.64 9.82 14.45
N TRP A 132 0.33 9.24 13.76
CA TRP A 132 1.24 10.00 12.91
C TRP A 132 1.27 9.41 11.51
N VAL A 133 1.48 10.29 10.55
CA VAL A 133 1.88 9.92 9.19
C VAL A 133 3.31 10.33 8.98
N ASP A 134 4.16 9.37 8.63
CA ASP A 134 5.46 9.65 8.02
C ASP A 134 5.34 9.51 6.51
N SER A 135 5.85 10.47 5.75
CA SER A 135 5.82 10.40 4.27
C SER A 135 7.14 10.84 3.67
N PHE A 136 7.66 10.04 2.74
CA PHE A 136 8.74 10.41 1.84
C PHE A 136 8.16 10.93 0.54
N ARG A 137 8.74 11.99 -0.03
CA ARG A 137 8.38 12.51 -1.35
C ARG A 137 9.60 12.47 -2.29
N SER A 138 9.44 11.91 -3.48
CA SER A 138 10.57 11.57 -4.36
C SER A 138 11.33 12.75 -4.98
N ASP A 139 10.67 13.88 -5.19
CA ASP A 139 11.25 15.07 -5.82
C ASP A 139 12.10 15.88 -4.83
N THR A 140 11.64 16.03 -3.60
CA THR A 140 12.38 16.69 -2.52
C THR A 140 13.34 15.75 -1.81
N LYS A 141 13.10 14.43 -1.91
CA LYS A 141 13.86 13.36 -1.22
C LYS A 141 13.88 13.52 0.31
N ILE A 142 12.80 14.04 0.87
CA ILE A 142 12.67 14.33 2.31
C ILE A 142 11.58 13.48 2.94
N TRP A 143 11.85 12.99 4.15
CA TRP A 143 10.85 12.42 5.06
C TRP A 143 10.21 13.53 5.91
N THR A 144 8.89 13.57 5.95
CA THR A 144 8.10 14.47 6.81
C THR A 144 7.22 13.68 7.76
N ARG A 145 7.09 14.14 9.01
CA ARG A 145 6.14 13.59 10.00
C ARG A 145 5.04 14.58 10.27
N ARG A 146 3.79 14.12 10.27
CA ARG A 146 2.61 14.89 10.64
C ARG A 146 1.81 14.16 11.71
N THR A 147 1.25 14.91 12.64
CA THR A 147 0.26 14.39 13.59
C THR A 147 -1.09 14.38 12.90
N ILE A 148 -1.89 13.36 13.16
CA ILE A 148 -3.28 13.27 12.69
C ILE A 148 -4.18 13.65 13.84
N ASP A 149 -5.06 14.62 13.60
CA ASP A 149 -5.97 15.12 14.61
C ASP A 149 -7.28 14.31 14.65
N GLU A 150 -7.64 13.64 13.55
CA GLU A 150 -8.83 12.79 13.44
C GLU A 150 -8.70 11.43 14.14
N GLY A 151 -8.73 11.45 15.48
CA GLY A 151 -8.92 10.30 16.36
C GLY A 151 -7.68 9.40 16.55
N PRO A 152 -7.74 8.43 17.49
CA PRO A 152 -6.82 7.32 17.46
C PRO A 152 -7.44 6.16 16.68
N PHE A 153 -6.98 5.96 15.45
CA PHE A 153 -7.23 4.74 14.68
C PHE A 153 -5.95 3.89 14.62
N SER A 154 -6.12 2.58 14.55
CA SER A 154 -5.02 1.62 14.43
C SER A 154 -5.11 0.93 13.07
N PRO A 155 -4.19 1.17 12.12
CA PRO A 155 -4.14 0.38 10.90
C PRO A 155 -3.73 -1.06 11.21
N LEU A 156 -4.25 -2.00 10.43
CA LEU A 156 -3.63 -3.32 10.31
C LEU A 156 -2.25 -3.16 9.66
N VAL A 157 -1.29 -4.00 10.03
CA VAL A 157 0.11 -3.95 9.54
C VAL A 157 0.22 -4.39 8.06
N ASP A 158 -0.91 -4.65 7.39
CA ASP A 158 -0.98 -4.95 5.96
C ASP A 158 -0.71 -3.70 5.12
N PRO A 159 -0.02 -3.81 3.96
CA PRO A 159 0.18 -2.69 3.05
C PRO A 159 -1.14 -2.00 2.64
N GLY A 160 -1.09 -0.68 2.50
CA GLY A 160 -2.21 0.12 2.03
C GLY A 160 -2.43 -0.02 0.54
N LEU A 161 -3.70 -0.03 0.13
CA LEU A 161 -4.09 0.02 -1.28
C LEU A 161 -4.02 1.47 -1.78
N ALA A 162 -3.34 1.70 -2.90
CA ALA A 162 -3.07 3.05 -3.39
C ALA A 162 -3.83 3.39 -4.68
N ALA A 163 -4.74 4.36 -4.63
CA ALA A 163 -5.49 4.85 -5.79
C ALA A 163 -5.33 6.36 -5.96
N GLN A 164 -4.77 6.82 -7.09
CA GLN A 164 -4.78 8.25 -7.48
C GLN A 164 -4.48 9.25 -6.35
N SER A 165 -3.32 9.10 -5.72
CA SER A 165 -2.87 9.94 -4.60
C SER A 165 -3.54 9.76 -3.25
N VAL A 166 -4.32 8.70 -3.14
CA VAL A 166 -4.95 8.28 -1.91
C VAL A 166 -4.45 6.90 -1.54
N ILE A 167 -4.25 6.65 -0.24
CA ILE A 167 -3.95 5.33 0.28
C ILE A 167 -5.05 4.91 1.24
N PHE A 168 -5.50 3.68 1.10
CA PHE A 168 -6.53 3.05 1.89
C PHE A 168 -5.93 1.95 2.76
N TRP A 169 -6.14 2.03 4.07
CA TRP A 169 -5.78 0.98 5.01
C TRP A 169 -7.01 0.39 5.65
N LYS A 170 -6.94 -0.90 5.94
CA LYS A 170 -7.83 -1.54 6.90
C LYS A 170 -7.40 -1.10 8.29
N GLY A 171 -8.34 -0.75 9.14
CA GLY A 171 -8.02 -0.39 10.51
C GLY A 171 -9.22 -0.42 11.42
N SER A 172 -8.98 -0.06 12.67
CA SER A 172 -10.01 0.00 13.69
C SER A 172 -9.89 1.25 14.54
N ILE A 173 -11.02 1.80 14.96
CA ILE A 173 -11.10 2.75 16.09
C ILE A 173 -11.80 2.03 17.24
N PHE A 174 -11.06 1.77 18.31
CA PHE A 174 -11.49 0.93 19.44
C PHE A 174 -11.95 -0.46 18.98
N VAL A 175 -13.28 -0.67 18.88
CA VAL A 175 -13.92 -1.93 18.49
C VAL A 175 -14.62 -1.86 17.13
N ARG A 176 -14.43 -0.76 16.39
CA ARG A 176 -15.09 -0.53 15.10
C ARG A 176 -14.12 -0.68 13.96
N ASP A 177 -14.38 -1.68 13.13
CA ASP A 177 -13.71 -1.90 11.85
C ASP A 177 -14.07 -0.80 10.85
N LEU A 178 -13.06 -0.30 10.15
CA LEU A 178 -13.20 0.78 9.17
C LEU A 178 -12.11 0.72 8.10
N ILE A 179 -12.28 1.53 7.08
CA ILE A 179 -11.21 1.89 6.13
C ILE A 179 -10.69 3.29 6.48
N ILE A 180 -9.38 3.41 6.61
CA ILE A 180 -8.68 4.67 6.78
C ILE A 180 -8.24 5.13 5.39
N GLU A 181 -8.68 6.31 5.00
CA GLU A 181 -8.33 6.96 3.74
C GLU A 181 -7.36 8.10 4.05
N TYR A 182 -6.22 8.15 3.37
CA TYR A 182 -5.28 9.26 3.45
C TYR A 182 -5.00 9.84 2.07
N ASP A 183 -5.38 11.10 1.90
CA ASP A 183 -4.98 11.93 0.78
C ASP A 183 -3.64 12.58 1.11
N PHE A 184 -2.57 12.12 0.47
CA PHE A 184 -1.22 12.61 0.76
C PHE A 184 -0.86 13.90 0.02
N GLU A 185 -1.66 14.34 -0.95
CA GLU A 185 -1.50 15.65 -1.58
C GLU A 185 -2.08 16.75 -0.68
N ASN A 186 -3.26 16.51 -0.10
CA ASN A 186 -3.93 17.45 0.79
C ASN A 186 -3.62 17.21 2.27
N HIS A 187 -2.87 16.17 2.60
CA HIS A 187 -2.56 15.73 3.97
C HIS A 187 -3.80 15.55 4.84
N LYS A 188 -4.86 14.97 4.27
CA LYS A 188 -6.15 14.78 4.94
C LYS A 188 -6.43 13.31 5.19
N VAL A 189 -6.88 13.00 6.40
CA VAL A 189 -7.37 11.67 6.74
C VAL A 189 -8.90 11.68 6.76
N ARG A 190 -9.50 10.58 6.30
CA ARG A 190 -10.92 10.28 6.46
C ARG A 190 -11.07 8.83 6.92
N THR A 191 -12.19 8.55 7.56
CA THR A 191 -12.56 7.17 7.90
C THR A 191 -13.87 6.83 7.21
N LEU A 192 -13.91 5.65 6.61
CA LEU A 192 -15.08 5.09 5.96
C LEU A 192 -15.55 3.90 6.79
N ASN A 193 -16.78 3.99 7.29
CA ASN A 193 -17.37 2.88 8.05
C ASN A 193 -17.65 1.72 7.09
N LEU A 194 -17.34 0.50 7.55
CA LEU A 194 -17.78 -0.69 6.84
C LEU A 194 -19.30 -0.86 7.00
N PRO A 195 -19.99 -1.43 6.00
CA PRO A 195 -21.40 -1.79 6.15
C PRO A 195 -21.54 -2.91 7.17
N LYS A 196 -22.67 -2.95 7.91
CA LYS A 196 -22.96 -3.93 8.99
C LYS A 196 -22.54 -5.39 8.67
N PRO A 197 -22.82 -5.95 7.48
CA PRO A 197 -22.45 -7.34 7.15
C PRO A 197 -20.94 -7.60 7.10
N ALA A 198 -20.11 -6.56 6.95
CA ALA A 198 -18.65 -6.67 6.86
C ALA A 198 -17.94 -6.42 8.21
N HIS A 199 -18.67 -6.10 9.29
CA HIS A 199 -18.07 -5.94 10.62
C HIS A 199 -17.60 -7.29 11.17
N GLY A 200 -16.48 -7.29 11.89
CA GLY A 200 -15.86 -8.50 12.44
C GLY A 200 -15.10 -9.32 11.39
N GLN A 201 -15.04 -8.84 10.14
CA GLN A 201 -14.36 -9.49 9.03
C GLN A 201 -13.14 -8.69 8.54
N LEU A 202 -12.61 -7.76 9.35
CA LEU A 202 -11.51 -6.88 8.93
C LEU A 202 -10.25 -7.63 8.47
N THR A 203 -9.94 -8.78 9.08
CA THR A 203 -8.79 -9.61 8.68
C THR A 203 -9.02 -10.33 7.34
N SER A 204 -10.25 -10.77 7.07
CA SER A 204 -10.63 -11.42 5.81
C SER A 204 -11.00 -10.43 4.70
N LEU A 205 -11.22 -9.16 5.04
CA LEU A 205 -11.44 -8.08 4.08
C LEU A 205 -10.20 -7.90 3.20
N ARG A 206 -10.43 -7.97 1.89
CA ARG A 206 -9.45 -7.71 0.84
C ARG A 206 -9.84 -6.44 0.11
N LEU A 207 -8.86 -5.56 -0.07
CA LEU A 207 -8.98 -4.36 -0.88
C LEU A 207 -8.29 -4.61 -2.22
N GLY A 208 -8.88 -4.13 -3.30
CA GLY A 208 -8.30 -4.23 -4.64
C GLY A 208 -8.87 -3.17 -5.58
N PHE A 209 -8.56 -3.30 -6.86
CA PHE A 209 -9.12 -2.48 -7.92
C PHE A 209 -10.15 -3.28 -8.71
N GLY A 210 -11.33 -2.69 -8.90
CA GLY A 210 -12.37 -3.18 -9.79
C GLY A 210 -12.19 -2.68 -11.22
N TYR A 211 -13.19 -2.94 -12.04
CA TYR A 211 -13.26 -2.43 -13.41
C TYR A 211 -13.16 -0.89 -13.39
N ARG A 212 -12.35 -0.32 -14.30
CA ARG A 212 -12.05 1.13 -14.40
C ARG A 212 -11.26 1.73 -13.23
N GLY A 213 -10.66 0.91 -12.36
CA GLY A 213 -9.78 1.37 -11.30
C GLY A 213 -10.51 1.88 -10.05
N GLU A 214 -11.79 1.58 -9.92
CA GLU A 214 -12.54 1.81 -8.68
C GLU A 214 -11.95 0.96 -7.55
N VAL A 215 -11.86 1.50 -6.34
CA VAL A 215 -11.45 0.71 -5.18
C VAL A 215 -12.60 -0.21 -4.78
N VAL A 216 -12.32 -1.51 -4.74
CA VAL A 216 -13.28 -2.54 -4.33
C VAL A 216 -12.81 -3.19 -3.04
N ALA A 217 -13.78 -3.52 -2.19
CA ALA A 217 -13.54 -4.27 -0.97
C ALA A 217 -14.42 -5.53 -1.01
N SER A 218 -13.82 -6.68 -0.71
CA SER A 218 -14.51 -7.96 -0.69
C SER A 218 -14.11 -8.74 0.54
N THR A 219 -15.07 -9.42 1.18
CA THR A 219 -14.79 -10.39 2.22
C THR A 219 -14.96 -11.79 1.65
N SER A 220 -14.13 -12.74 2.09
CA SER A 220 -14.41 -14.15 1.83
C SER A 220 -15.69 -14.51 2.57
N GLY A 221 -16.80 -14.62 1.86
CA GLY A 221 -18.05 -15.07 2.45
C GLY A 221 -17.85 -16.47 3.03
N SER A 222 -18.08 -16.64 4.33
CA SER A 222 -18.51 -17.94 4.83
C SER A 222 -19.88 -18.17 4.20
N HIS A 223 -20.01 -19.14 3.30
CA HIS A 223 -21.33 -19.61 2.89
C HIS A 223 -22.15 -19.89 4.17
N PRO A 224 -23.37 -19.36 4.31
CA PRO A 224 -24.29 -19.87 5.31
C PRO A 224 -24.56 -21.32 4.94
N THR A 225 -24.07 -22.24 5.77
CA THR A 225 -24.47 -23.65 5.77
C THR A 225 -25.94 -23.79 6.14
#